data_AF-A0A7M2Z1X4-F1
#
_entry.id   AF-A0A7M2Z1X4-F1
#
_cell.length_a   1.000
_cell.length_b   1.000
_cell.length_c   1.000
_cell.angle_alpha   90.00
_cell.angle_beta   90.00
_cell.angle_gamma   90.00
#
_symmetry.space_group_name_H-M   'P 1'
#
loop_
_entity.id
_entity.type
_entity.pdbx_description
1 polymer ?
#
loop_
_entity_poly.entity_id
_entity_poly.type
_entity_poly.pdbx_seq_one_letter_code
_entity_poly.pdbx_strand_id
1 'polypeptide(L)'
;MIWWRDIPAQVTAKEARVRVAVQLPPRFQEAIDAAAMRAGLSGTDAYLEEWRREQRACGPDLEAAVAEEAERLQAAYTDDILERLVRASGKETG
;
A
#
# COMPACT_ATOMS: atom_id res chain seq x y z
N MET A 1 -4.92 -2.98 6.28
CA MET A 1 -4.17 -2.38 5.15
C MET A 1 -2.85 -3.09 4.96
N ILE A 2 -2.42 -3.22 3.71
CA ILE A 2 -1.16 -3.80 3.31
C ILE A 2 -0.32 -2.71 2.65
N TRP A 3 0.90 -2.58 3.13
CA TRP A 3 1.86 -1.56 2.77
C TRP A 3 3.18 -2.24 2.36
N TRP A 4 3.89 -1.63 1.43
CA TRP A 4 5.28 -1.94 1.18
C TRP A 4 6.08 -0.70 1.56
N ARG A 5 6.87 -0.78 2.63
CA ARG A 5 7.47 0.39 3.29
C ARG A 5 6.43 1.49 3.59
N ASP A 6 6.46 2.62 2.88
CA ASP A 6 5.52 3.74 2.99
C ASP A 6 4.52 3.84 1.81
N ILE A 7 4.54 2.88 0.86
CA ILE A 7 3.62 2.86 -0.29
C ILE A 7 2.47 1.87 0.00
N PRO A 8 1.20 2.29 -0.07
CA PRO A 8 0.08 1.38 0.13
C PRO A 8 -0.12 0.50 -1.10
N ALA A 9 -0.40 -0.78 -0.89
CA ALA A 9 -0.58 -1.75 -1.98
C ALA A 9 -2.04 -2.25 -2.06
N GLN A 10 -2.64 -2.56 -0.91
CA GLN A 10 -3.97 -3.13 -0.85
C GLN A 10 -4.69 -2.76 0.43
N VAL A 11 -5.98 -2.45 0.33
CA VAL A 11 -6.86 -2.29 1.48
C VAL A 11 -7.62 -3.59 1.70
N THR A 12 -7.66 -4.08 2.94
CA THR A 12 -8.44 -5.26 3.29
C THR A 12 -9.03 -5.06 4.67
N ALA A 13 -10.30 -5.44 4.80
CA ALA A 13 -11.03 -5.52 6.06
C ALA A 13 -11.54 -6.94 6.25
N LYS A 14 -11.56 -7.37 7.52
CA LYS A 14 -12.11 -8.67 7.89
C LYS A 14 -12.94 -8.48 9.16
N GLU A 15 -14.09 -9.12 9.20
CA GLU A 15 -14.89 -9.26 10.40
C GLU A 15 -15.44 -10.68 10.47
N ALA A 16 -15.11 -11.41 11.53
CA ALA A 16 -15.48 -12.80 11.71
C ALA A 16 -15.21 -13.68 10.46
N ARG A 17 -16.25 -13.97 9.67
CA ARG A 17 -16.20 -14.79 8.45
C ARG A 17 -16.18 -13.99 7.15
N VAL A 18 -16.45 -12.68 7.21
CA VAL A 18 -16.48 -11.80 6.05
C VAL A 18 -15.09 -11.20 5.86
N ARG A 19 -14.61 -11.21 4.61
CA ARG A 19 -13.37 -10.55 4.21
C ARG A 19 -13.61 -9.78 2.94
N VAL A 20 -13.29 -8.49 2.99
CA VAL A 20 -13.32 -7.60 1.84
C VAL A 20 -11.89 -7.13 1.55
N ALA A 21 -11.54 -7.05 0.28
CA ALA A 21 -10.26 -6.54 -0.16
C ALA A 21 -10.42 -5.76 -1.45
N VAL A 22 -9.77 -4.61 -1.53
CA VAL A 22 -9.70 -3.76 -2.71
C VAL A 22 -8.22 -3.56 -3.04
N GLN A 23 -7.84 -3.94 -4.26
CA GLN A 23 -6.52 -3.64 -4.79
C GLN A 23 -6.47 -2.19 -5.25
N LEU A 24 -5.35 -1.52 -4.94
CA LEU A 24 -5.13 -0.17 -5.42
C LEU A 24 -4.74 -0.18 -6.91
N PRO A 25 -4.89 0.97 -7.60
CA PRO A 25 -4.55 1.10 -9.02
C PRO A 25 -3.10 0.71 -9.32
N PRO A 26 -2.78 0.31 -10.57
CA PRO A 26 -1.47 -0.23 -10.94
C PRO A 26 -0.30 0.70 -10.63
N ARG A 27 -0.49 2.03 -10.67
CA ARG A 27 0.53 3.04 -10.29
C ARG A 27 1.18 2.79 -8.93
N PHE A 28 0.45 2.23 -7.97
CA PHE A 28 1.00 1.90 -6.66
C PHE A 28 1.97 0.73 -6.74
N GLN A 29 1.61 -0.31 -7.49
CA GLN A 29 2.47 -1.47 -7.69
C GLN A 29 3.72 -1.11 -8.51
N GLU A 30 3.56 -0.24 -9.52
CA GLU A 30 4.67 0.30 -10.31
C GLU A 30 5.63 1.11 -9.43
N ALA A 31 5.10 1.94 -8.53
CA ALA A 31 5.91 2.68 -7.56
C ALA A 31 6.65 1.75 -6.58
N ILE A 32 6.00 0.69 -6.10
CA ILE A 32 6.63 -0.32 -5.25
C ILE A 32 7.78 -1.01 -5.98
N ASP A 33 7.56 -1.44 -7.23
CA ASP A 33 8.59 -2.11 -8.04
C ASP A 33 9.77 -1.18 -8.32
N ALA A 34 9.50 0.06 -8.77
CA ALA A 34 10.53 1.05 -9.03
C ALA A 34 11.32 1.42 -7.76
N ALA A 35 10.65 1.53 -6.61
CA ALA A 35 11.28 1.76 -5.32
C ALA A 35 12.16 0.58 -4.88
N ALA A 36 11.69 -0.66 -5.05
CA ALA A 36 12.43 -1.87 -4.74
C ALA A 36 13.67 -2.01 -5.62
N MET A 37 13.52 -1.81 -6.94
CA MET A 37 14.61 -1.79 -7.90
C MET A 37 15.66 -0.74 -7.54
N ARG A 38 15.24 0.48 -7.16
CA ARG A 38 16.14 1.56 -6.72
C ARG A 38 16.83 1.25 -5.39
N ALA A 39 16.13 0.59 -4.47
CA ALA A 39 16.67 0.15 -3.19
C ALA A 39 17.66 -1.02 -3.30
N GLY A 40 17.79 -1.64 -4.49
CA GLY A 40 18.51 -2.90 -4.65
C GLY A 40 17.80 -4.09 -4.01
N LEU A 41 16.51 -3.94 -3.68
CA LEU A 41 15.66 -4.98 -3.09
C LEU A 41 14.87 -5.74 -4.16
N SER A 42 15.47 -5.91 -5.34
CA SER A 42 14.89 -6.69 -6.44
C SER A 42 15.00 -8.20 -6.24
N GLY A 43 15.67 -8.64 -5.16
CA GLY A 43 15.65 -10.03 -4.72
C GLY A 43 14.34 -10.36 -3.99
N THR A 44 13.72 -11.49 -4.33
CA THR A 44 12.40 -11.89 -3.84
C THR A 44 12.30 -11.87 -2.31
N ASP A 45 13.37 -12.23 -1.59
CA ASP A 45 13.36 -12.32 -0.13
C ASP A 45 13.26 -10.93 0.51
N ALA A 46 14.21 -10.03 0.21
CA ALA A 46 14.28 -8.70 0.80
C ALA A 46 13.10 -7.79 0.36
N TYR A 47 12.55 -8.03 -0.83
CA TYR A 47 11.29 -7.42 -1.27
C TYR A 47 10.11 -7.83 -0.38
N LEU A 48 9.99 -9.13 -0.07
CA LEU A 48 8.92 -9.71 0.73
C LEU A 48 9.02 -9.32 2.21
N GLU A 49 10.24 -9.13 2.72
CA GLU A 49 10.50 -8.73 4.10
C GLU A 49 9.98 -7.32 4.44
N GLU A 50 9.97 -6.41 3.45
CA GLU A 50 9.54 -5.02 3.66
C GLU A 50 8.02 -4.82 3.62
N TRP A 51 7.25 -5.90 3.42
CA TRP A 51 5.79 -5.85 3.48
C TRP A 51 5.29 -5.66 4.91
N ARG A 52 4.56 -4.58 5.12
CA ARG A 52 3.97 -4.19 6.40
C ARG A 52 2.46 -4.34 6.35
N ARG A 53 1.91 -4.84 7.45
CA ARG A 53 0.47 -5.06 7.61
C ARG A 53 0.00 -4.16 8.74
N GLU A 54 -0.81 -3.18 8.44
CA GLU A 54 -1.43 -2.34 9.45
C GLU A 54 -2.88 -2.75 9.66
N GLN A 55 -3.26 -2.99 10.90
CA GLN A 55 -4.63 -3.31 11.29
C GLN A 55 -5.21 -2.14 12.07
N ARG A 56 -6.40 -1.71 11.68
CA ARG A 56 -7.15 -0.66 12.34
C ARG A 56 -8.60 -1.11 12.48
N ALA A 57 -9.25 -0.68 13.56
CA ALA A 57 -10.69 -0.82 13.68
C ALA A 57 -11.36 -0.06 12.54
N CYS A 58 -12.20 -0.77 11.78
CA CYS A 58 -13.08 -0.19 10.77
C CYS A 58 -14.52 -0.32 11.25
N GLY A 59 -15.43 0.49 10.69
CA GLY A 59 -16.84 0.46 11.06
C GLY A 59 -17.53 -0.87 10.73
N PRO A 60 -18.82 -1.00 11.04
CA PRO A 60 -19.58 -2.23 10.79
C PRO A 60 -19.73 -2.55 9.29
N ASP A 61 -19.57 -1.55 8.42
CA ASP A 61 -19.62 -1.73 6.97
C ASP A 61 -18.20 -1.88 6.42
N LEU A 62 -17.79 -3.14 6.21
CA LEU A 62 -16.46 -3.45 5.69
C LEU A 62 -16.29 -3.03 4.23
N GLU A 63 -17.35 -3.09 3.43
CA GLU A 63 -17.29 -2.77 2.01
C GLU A 63 -17.10 -1.26 1.82
N ALA A 64 -17.93 -0.46 2.49
CA ALA A 64 -17.80 0.99 2.52
C ALA A 64 -16.44 1.39 3.11
N ALA A 65 -16.03 0.83 4.25
CA ALA A 65 -14.76 1.20 4.88
C ALA A 65 -13.54 0.91 4.00
N VAL A 66 -13.54 -0.21 3.27
CA VAL A 66 -12.43 -0.56 2.36
C VAL A 66 -12.46 0.32 1.11
N ALA A 67 -13.63 0.62 0.55
CA ALA A 67 -13.79 1.50 -0.60
C ALA A 67 -13.36 2.94 -0.27
N GLU A 68 -13.89 3.51 0.81
CA GLU A 68 -13.57 4.87 1.26
C GLU A 68 -12.07 5.03 1.55
N GLU A 69 -11.46 4.05 2.24
CA GLU A 69 -10.01 4.11 2.52
C GLU A 69 -9.20 3.93 1.24
N ALA A 70 -9.64 3.08 0.29
CA ALA A 70 -8.97 2.96 -1.00
C ALA A 70 -9.04 4.28 -1.80
N GLU A 71 -10.19 4.93 -1.87
CA GLU A 71 -10.35 6.24 -2.52
C GLU A 71 -9.51 7.32 -1.82
N ARG A 72 -9.51 7.34 -0.49
CA ARG A 72 -8.68 8.26 0.30
C ARG A 72 -7.19 8.07 0.01
N LEU A 73 -6.71 6.82 -0.04
CA LEU A 73 -5.32 6.52 -0.41
C LEU A 73 -5.02 6.93 -1.85
N GLN A 74 -5.93 6.69 -2.78
CA GLN A 74 -5.78 7.13 -4.17
C GLN A 74 -5.69 8.65 -4.31
N ALA A 75 -6.45 9.40 -3.49
CA ALA A 75 -6.42 10.85 -3.49
C ALA A 75 -5.19 11.41 -2.76
N ALA A 76 -4.76 10.78 -1.66
CA ALA A 76 -3.60 11.21 -0.89
C ALA A 76 -2.26 10.90 -1.59
N TYR A 77 -2.15 9.72 -2.22
CA TYR A 77 -0.98 9.27 -2.95
C TYR A 77 -1.18 9.56 -4.43
N THR A 78 -0.94 10.82 -4.80
CA THR A 78 -0.87 11.25 -6.19
C THR A 78 0.40 10.73 -6.85
N ASP A 79 0.48 10.86 -8.18
CA ASP A 79 1.65 10.43 -8.95
C ASP A 79 2.95 11.07 -8.43
N ASP A 80 2.93 12.38 -8.12
CA ASP A 80 4.06 13.11 -7.53
C ASP A 80 4.53 12.49 -6.20
N ILE A 81 3.59 12.13 -5.31
CA ILE A 81 3.92 11.50 -4.03
C ILE A 81 4.53 10.12 -4.25
N LEU A 82 3.95 9.32 -5.15
CA LEU A 82 4.48 8.00 -5.50
C LEU A 82 5.89 8.13 -6.11
N GLU A 83 6.12 9.06 -7.03
CA GLU A 83 7.44 9.33 -7.59
C GLU A 83 8.45 9.77 -6.53
N ARG A 84 8.04 10.60 -5.56
CA ARG A 84 8.89 11.01 -4.44
C ARG A 84 9.25 9.82 -3.55
N LEU A 85 8.28 8.96 -3.23
CA LEU A 85 8.52 7.72 -2.49
C LEU A 85 9.47 6.81 -3.27
N VAL A 86 9.26 6.63 -4.57
CA VAL A 86 10.17 5.87 -5.45
C VAL A 86 11.58 6.42 -5.39
N ARG A 87 11.77 7.73 -5.50
CA ARG A 87 13.08 8.40 -5.43
C ARG A 87 13.75 8.17 -4.07
N ALA A 88 12.95 8.08 -3.02
CA ALA A 88 13.38 7.77 -1.66
C ALA A 88 13.38 6.26 -1.37
N SER A 89 13.38 5.41 -2.41
CA SER A 89 13.45 3.96 -2.30
C SER A 89 12.28 3.35 -1.51
N GLY A 90 11.12 4.00 -1.50
CA GLY A 90 9.92 3.57 -0.79
C GLY A 90 9.88 3.99 0.68
N LYS A 91 10.86 4.75 1.16
CA LYS A 91 10.87 5.33 2.51
C LYS A 91 10.63 6.82 2.42
N GLU A 92 9.61 7.36 3.07
CA GLU A 92 9.46 8.82 3.19
C GLU A 92 10.58 9.32 4.12
N THR A 93 11.75 9.59 3.53
CA THR A 93 12.96 9.93 4.30
C THR A 93 12.87 11.41 4.65
N GLY A 94 12.78 11.72 5.94
CA GLY A 94 13.03 13.05 6.49
C GLY A 94 14.50 13.45 6.37
#